data_AF-A0A7K3MTA7-F1
#
_entry.id   AF-A0A7K3MTA7-F1
#
_cell.length_a   1.000
_cell.length_b   1.000
_cell.length_c   1.000
_cell.angle_alpha   90.00
_cell.angle_beta   90.00
_cell.angle_gamma   90.00
#
_symmetry.space_group_name_H-M   'P 1'
#
loop_
_entity.id
_entity.type
_entity.pdbx_description
1 polymer ?
#
loop_
_entity_poly.entity_id
_entity_poly.type
_entity_poly.pdbx_seq_one_letter_code
_entity_poly.pdbx_strand_id
1 'polypeptide(L)'
;MLDKIKIILKNYTPSEDIRWKPKEVKNCPPTKYFYIAKIYNSNFSKKKFSLKLLLTADEKNDIFSLSINGSIRKWYYQKNSRKDLNFKEFIDCIELIAKELNTDVKTVLSGKVTQLEVGLTLLLKSEMREINDCLVKYRNAEREVFEETTLYFKFVNYKLIFYDKFLEMNKNTIWSDIEENVFKKFYFLRFEINAKKVSGMTFKNKFDTIEKIRNNWNMLPSVIEKYINDIVFVDVISEDKKIEINDYSDFVNYLTFLGIKKYGVLESINLFGKSLNINNKSKKLEEFINTYRTNVTNEFDFKAKLLVELRKKLDRLYNKSNNIITKKLINTL
;
A
#
# COMPACT_ATOMS: atom_id res chain seq x y z
N MET A 1 8.45 -0.15 -4.26
CA MET A 1 7.22 -0.90 -3.94
C MET A 1 7.11 -1.12 -2.44
N LEU A 2 8.17 -1.57 -1.75
CA LEU A 2 8.16 -1.61 -0.29
C LEU A 2 8.30 -0.20 0.29
N ASP A 3 7.51 0.10 1.32
CA ASP A 3 7.59 1.36 2.04
C ASP A 3 7.98 1.12 3.50
N LYS A 4 7.04 0.63 4.31
CA LYS A 4 7.23 0.33 5.73
C LYS A 4 7.43 -1.16 5.99
N ILE A 5 8.34 -1.47 6.92
CA ILE A 5 8.57 -2.83 7.38
C ILE A 5 8.76 -2.86 8.90
N LYS A 6 8.31 -3.97 9.51
CA LYS A 6 8.73 -4.35 10.86
C LYS A 6 9.37 -5.72 10.81
N ILE A 7 10.67 -5.74 11.05
CA ILE A 7 11.51 -6.94 11.05
C ILE A 7 11.90 -7.32 12.47
N ILE A 8 12.07 -8.61 12.72
CA ILE A 8 12.63 -9.15 13.96
C ILE A 8 13.81 -10.05 13.59
N LEU A 9 14.99 -9.68 14.06
CA LEU A 9 16.20 -10.50 14.01
C LEU A 9 16.29 -11.28 15.33
N LYS A 10 16.43 -12.60 15.24
CA LYS A 10 16.72 -13.45 16.42
C LYS A 10 18.21 -13.64 16.55
N ASN A 11 18.69 -13.85 17.76
CA ASN A 11 20.10 -14.08 18.08
C ASN A 11 21.00 -12.96 17.52
N TYR A 12 20.57 -11.71 17.69
CA TYR A 12 21.28 -10.54 17.18
C TYR A 12 22.34 -10.10 18.18
N THR A 13 23.61 -10.06 17.78
CA THR A 13 24.68 -9.49 18.61
C THR A 13 24.59 -7.96 18.62
N PRO A 14 24.32 -7.31 19.78
CA PRO A 14 24.26 -5.86 19.86
C PRO A 14 25.59 -5.20 19.54
N SER A 15 25.59 -4.22 18.64
CA SER A 15 26.78 -3.40 18.37
C SER A 15 26.98 -2.34 19.44
N GLU A 16 28.23 -2.17 19.87
CA GLU A 16 28.68 -1.10 20.78
C GLU A 16 28.62 0.30 20.12
N ASP A 17 28.68 0.36 18.79
CA ASP A 17 28.59 1.61 18.02
C ASP A 17 27.19 2.24 18.11
N ILE A 18 26.18 1.45 18.48
CA ILE A 18 24.81 1.91 18.64
C ILE A 18 24.60 2.39 20.08
N ARG A 19 24.20 3.66 20.20
CA ARG A 19 23.83 4.25 21.51
C ARG A 19 22.47 3.74 21.97
N TRP A 20 22.47 2.63 22.69
CA TRP A 20 21.30 2.01 23.31
C TRP A 20 20.82 2.81 24.52
N LYS A 21 19.51 3.02 24.63
CA LYS A 21 18.87 3.63 25.80
C LYS A 21 17.90 2.64 26.44
N PRO A 22 17.98 2.39 27.76
CA PRO A 22 17.02 1.54 28.46
C PRO A 22 15.58 2.02 28.23
N LYS A 23 14.66 1.07 28.17
CA LYS A 23 13.23 1.32 28.03
C LYS A 23 12.45 0.41 28.97
N GLU A 24 11.65 1.01 29.83
CA GLU A 24 10.71 0.26 30.65
C GLU A 24 9.54 -0.25 29.80
N VAL A 25 9.18 -1.52 30.03
CA VAL A 25 8.02 -2.17 29.41
C VAL A 25 7.18 -2.78 30.51
N LYS A 26 5.93 -2.31 30.64
CA LYS A 26 4.98 -2.83 31.63
C LYS A 26 4.69 -4.31 31.38
N ASN A 27 4.46 -5.07 32.45
CA ASN A 27 4.10 -6.49 32.43
C ASN A 27 5.12 -7.38 31.72
N CYS A 28 6.42 -7.08 31.83
CA CYS A 28 7.47 -7.91 31.25
C CYS A 28 8.05 -8.88 32.27
N PRO A 29 8.44 -10.12 31.86
CA PRO A 29 9.18 -11.02 32.73
C PRO A 29 10.43 -10.34 33.31
N PRO A 30 10.78 -10.59 34.59
CA PRO A 30 11.93 -9.97 35.26
C PRO A 30 13.27 -10.20 34.56
N THR A 31 13.36 -11.24 33.73
CA THR A 31 14.59 -11.62 33.01
C THR A 31 14.78 -10.88 31.69
N LYS A 32 13.85 -10.00 31.30
CA LYS A 32 13.88 -9.32 30.00
C LYS A 32 14.09 -7.83 30.15
N TYR A 33 15.13 -7.35 29.50
CA TYR A 33 15.47 -5.93 29.41
C TYR A 33 15.23 -5.42 27.99
N PHE A 34 14.88 -4.14 27.88
CA PHE A 34 14.61 -3.51 26.59
C PHE A 34 15.45 -2.28 26.41
N TYR A 35 15.96 -2.13 25.20
CA TYR A 35 16.72 -0.95 24.81
C TYR A 35 16.17 -0.41 23.50
N ILE A 36 16.16 0.90 23.37
CA ILE A 36 15.77 1.59 22.14
C ILE A 36 16.93 2.36 21.57
N ALA A 37 16.96 2.39 20.25
CA ALA A 37 17.88 3.22 19.49
C ALA A 37 17.22 3.65 18.18
N LYS A 38 17.93 4.49 17.43
CA LYS A 38 17.57 4.88 16.08
C LYS A 38 18.81 4.82 15.21
N ILE A 39 18.66 4.26 14.01
CA ILE A 39 19.70 4.32 12.98
C ILE A 39 19.25 5.21 11.82
N TYR A 40 20.22 5.87 11.21
CA TYR A 40 20.05 6.79 10.09
C TYR A 40 20.95 6.32 8.97
N ASN A 41 20.60 6.62 7.72
CA ASN A 41 21.47 6.32 6.60
C ASN A 41 22.68 7.27 6.62
N SER A 42 23.88 6.74 6.88
CA SER A 42 25.12 7.54 6.97
C SER A 42 25.54 8.16 5.63
N ASN A 43 25.04 7.65 4.50
CA ASN A 43 25.32 8.21 3.18
C ASN A 43 24.74 9.62 2.97
N PHE A 44 23.92 10.11 3.90
CA PHE A 44 23.31 11.44 3.84
C PHE A 44 23.76 12.31 5.00
N SER A 45 24.21 13.53 4.67
CA SER A 45 24.57 14.55 5.67
C SER A 45 23.34 15.01 6.48
N LYS A 46 22.20 15.23 5.80
CA LYS A 46 20.93 15.63 6.45
C LYS A 46 20.08 14.40 6.77
N LYS A 47 19.98 14.09 8.07
CA LYS A 47 19.29 12.91 8.61
C LYS A 47 17.86 13.25 9.04
N LYS A 48 16.86 12.97 8.20
CA LYS A 48 15.43 13.26 8.45
C LYS A 48 14.63 12.05 8.90
N PHE A 49 14.91 10.88 8.33
CA PHE A 49 14.14 9.66 8.56
C PHE A 49 15.02 8.60 9.20
N SER A 50 14.58 8.04 10.34
CA SER A 50 15.27 6.97 11.05
C SER A 50 14.48 5.67 10.99
N LEU A 51 15.19 4.55 11.13
CA LEU A 51 14.58 3.29 11.56
C LEU A 51 14.66 3.22 13.08
N LYS A 52 13.55 2.85 13.71
CA LYS A 52 13.46 2.66 15.16
C LYS A 52 13.90 1.25 15.49
N LEU A 53 14.78 1.14 16.48
CA LEU A 53 15.28 -0.12 17.01
C LEU A 53 14.68 -0.39 18.38
N LEU A 54 14.33 -1.64 18.63
CA LEU A 54 13.99 -2.17 19.95
C LEU A 54 14.75 -3.49 20.14
N LEU A 55 15.79 -3.44 20.95
CA LEU A 55 16.51 -4.61 21.42
C LEU A 55 15.77 -5.21 22.62
N THR A 56 15.59 -6.52 22.61
CA THR A 56 15.13 -7.31 23.76
C THR A 56 16.27 -8.22 24.16
N ALA A 57 16.74 -8.07 25.39
CA ALA A 57 17.84 -8.83 25.97
C ALA A 57 17.30 -9.77 27.06
N ASP A 58 17.63 -11.05 26.95
CA ASP A 58 17.59 -12.00 28.05
C ASP A 58 19.05 -12.23 28.50
N GLU A 59 19.53 -11.33 29.35
CA GLU A 59 20.93 -11.27 29.76
C GLU A 59 21.37 -12.55 30.49
N LYS A 60 20.45 -13.25 31.16
CA LYS A 60 20.75 -14.50 31.86
C LYS A 60 21.15 -15.62 30.90
N ASN A 61 20.53 -15.66 29.73
CA ASN A 61 20.74 -16.71 28.73
C ASN A 61 21.60 -16.25 27.55
N ASP A 62 22.08 -14.99 27.57
CA ASP A 62 22.80 -14.35 26.46
C ASP A 62 22.01 -14.35 25.13
N ILE A 63 20.67 -14.20 25.23
CA ILE A 63 19.77 -14.24 24.07
C ILE A 63 19.26 -12.84 23.77
N PHE A 64 19.58 -12.35 22.57
CA PHE A 64 19.17 -11.04 22.11
C PHE A 64 18.29 -11.14 20.85
N SER A 65 17.28 -10.28 20.79
CA SER A 65 16.49 -10.10 19.57
C SER A 65 16.30 -8.62 19.26
N LEU A 66 16.38 -8.27 17.99
CA LEU A 66 16.28 -6.90 17.54
C LEU A 66 15.03 -6.72 16.68
N SER A 67 14.12 -5.83 17.09
CA SER A 67 13.06 -5.34 16.22
C SER A 67 13.49 -4.05 15.53
N ILE A 68 13.39 -4.04 14.20
CA ILE A 68 13.64 -2.88 13.34
C ILE A 68 12.28 -2.45 12.77
N ASN A 69 11.91 -1.17 12.91
CA ASN A 69 10.63 -0.65 12.48
C ASN A 69 10.75 0.72 11.83
N GLY A 70 10.22 0.88 10.62
CA GLY A 70 10.16 2.17 9.94
C GLY A 70 9.88 2.06 8.44
N SER A 71 9.81 3.21 7.79
CA SER A 71 9.77 3.29 6.33
C SER A 71 11.19 3.15 5.79
N ILE A 72 11.54 1.98 5.25
CA ILE A 72 12.84 1.74 4.61
C ILE A 72 13.01 2.61 3.38
N ARG A 73 11.91 2.93 2.68
CA ARG A 73 11.93 3.83 1.52
C ARG A 73 12.26 5.26 1.90
N LYS A 74 11.59 5.83 2.92
CA LYS A 74 11.89 7.18 3.41
C LYS A 74 13.27 7.24 4.06
N TRP A 75 13.68 6.18 4.75
CA TRP A 75 15.02 6.05 5.32
C TRP A 75 16.12 5.99 4.25
N TYR A 76 15.92 5.19 3.21
CA TYR A 76 16.89 5.04 2.12
C TYR A 76 17.11 6.34 1.35
N TYR A 77 16.03 7.07 1.01
CA TYR A 77 16.15 8.35 0.30
C TYR A 77 16.29 9.58 1.18
N GLN A 78 16.17 9.44 2.51
CA GLN A 78 16.07 10.54 3.47
C GLN A 78 15.04 11.64 3.09
N LYS A 79 13.98 11.27 2.35
CA LYS A 79 12.97 12.20 1.82
C LYS A 79 11.57 11.55 1.80
N ASN A 80 10.53 12.33 2.12
CA ASN A 80 9.16 11.97 1.76
C ASN A 80 8.96 12.31 0.28
N SER A 81 8.95 11.29 -0.59
CA SER A 81 8.79 11.49 -2.03
C SER A 81 7.83 10.47 -2.63
N ARG A 82 7.47 10.67 -3.89
CA ARG A 82 6.73 9.70 -4.73
C ARG A 82 7.60 8.55 -5.26
N LYS A 83 8.91 8.56 -4.99
CA LYS A 83 9.84 7.53 -5.50
C LYS A 83 9.64 6.23 -4.72
N ASP A 84 9.54 5.15 -5.46
CA ASP A 84 9.40 3.78 -4.96
C ASP A 84 10.73 3.04 -5.12
N LEU A 85 11.12 2.25 -4.11
CA LEU A 85 12.28 1.35 -4.23
C LEU A 85 12.05 0.35 -5.38
N ASN A 86 12.99 0.28 -6.31
CA ASN A 86 13.14 -0.88 -7.22
C ASN A 86 13.92 -2.01 -6.54
N PHE A 87 14.07 -3.15 -7.20
CA PHE A 87 14.75 -4.31 -6.61
C PHE A 87 16.20 -4.01 -6.20
N LYS A 88 16.99 -3.37 -7.07
CA LYS A 88 18.39 -3.02 -6.78
C LYS A 88 18.50 -2.09 -5.57
N GLU A 89 17.67 -1.05 -5.54
CA GLU A 89 17.63 -0.11 -4.42
C GLU A 89 17.16 -0.78 -3.13
N PHE A 90 16.27 -1.78 -3.22
CA PHE A 90 15.89 -2.58 -2.06
C PHE A 90 17.09 -3.40 -1.53
N ILE A 91 17.85 -4.07 -2.40
CA ILE A 91 19.02 -4.85 -1.98
C ILE A 91 20.09 -3.95 -1.34
N ASP A 92 20.42 -2.85 -2.02
CA ASP A 92 21.33 -1.82 -1.49
C ASP A 92 20.83 -1.26 -0.14
N CYS A 93 19.52 -1.02 0.00
CA CYS A 93 18.93 -0.61 1.27
C CYS A 93 19.14 -1.65 2.38
N ILE A 94 19.02 -2.96 2.09
CA ILE A 94 19.24 -4.01 3.09
C ILE A 94 20.72 -4.10 3.48
N GLU A 95 21.63 -3.97 2.52
CA GLU A 95 23.08 -3.96 2.76
C GLU A 95 23.49 -2.76 3.64
N LEU A 96 22.95 -1.57 3.34
CA LEU A 96 23.16 -0.39 4.19
C LEU A 96 22.59 -0.59 5.59
N ILE A 97 21.40 -1.18 5.75
CA ILE A 97 20.86 -1.48 7.08
C ILE A 97 21.80 -2.41 7.86
N ALA A 98 22.35 -3.44 7.21
CA ALA A 98 23.30 -4.36 7.86
C ALA A 98 24.57 -3.61 8.31
N LYS A 99 25.12 -2.75 7.45
CA LYS A 99 26.27 -1.89 7.77
C LYS A 99 26.00 -0.97 8.97
N GLU A 100 24.86 -0.28 8.97
CA GLU A 100 24.48 0.64 10.07
C GLU A 100 24.17 -0.08 11.38
N LEU A 101 23.88 -1.38 11.31
CA LEU A 101 23.70 -2.25 12.48
C LEU A 101 24.99 -2.95 12.92
N ASN A 102 26.09 -2.73 12.19
CA ASN A 102 27.35 -3.45 12.32
C ASN A 102 27.15 -4.98 12.41
N THR A 103 26.40 -5.54 11.45
CA THR A 103 26.06 -6.97 11.39
C THR A 103 26.15 -7.50 9.95
N ASP A 104 26.17 -8.82 9.81
CA ASP A 104 26.20 -9.45 8.50
C ASP A 104 24.85 -9.32 7.76
N VAL A 105 24.93 -9.19 6.43
CA VAL A 105 23.75 -9.06 5.57
C VAL A 105 22.85 -10.29 5.69
N LYS A 106 23.41 -11.51 5.86
CA LYS A 106 22.62 -12.74 6.04
C LYS A 106 21.76 -12.67 7.30
N THR A 107 22.25 -12.05 8.38
CA THR A 107 21.48 -11.83 9.61
C THR A 107 20.24 -11.00 9.30
N VAL A 108 20.39 -9.89 8.57
CA VAL A 108 19.25 -9.04 8.18
C VAL A 108 18.31 -9.77 7.22
N LEU A 109 18.85 -10.51 6.25
CA LEU A 109 18.06 -11.30 5.28
C LEU A 109 17.20 -12.38 5.98
N SER A 110 17.71 -13.00 7.04
CA SER A 110 16.99 -13.98 7.85
C SER A 110 15.84 -13.37 8.69
N GLY A 111 15.82 -12.04 8.80
CA GLY A 111 14.89 -11.30 9.63
C GLY A 111 13.43 -11.62 9.33
N LYS A 112 12.68 -11.99 10.37
CA LYS A 112 11.24 -12.28 10.27
C LYS A 112 10.45 -10.99 10.07
N VAL A 113 9.67 -10.93 9.00
CA VAL A 113 8.81 -9.79 8.68
C VAL A 113 7.46 -9.98 9.37
N THR A 114 7.17 -9.09 10.31
CA THR A 114 5.92 -9.12 11.09
C THR A 114 4.88 -8.12 10.58
N GLN A 115 5.34 -7.01 10.00
CA GLN A 115 4.51 -6.01 9.32
C GLN A 115 5.16 -5.63 8.00
N LEU A 116 4.34 -5.42 6.98
CA LEU A 116 4.80 -5.09 5.64
C LEU A 116 3.81 -4.13 4.98
N GLU A 117 4.34 -3.04 4.43
CA GLU A 117 3.58 -2.14 3.57
C GLU A 117 4.16 -2.17 2.16
N VAL A 118 3.30 -2.55 1.22
CA VAL A 118 3.60 -2.54 -0.20
C VAL A 118 2.73 -1.47 -0.83
N GLY A 119 3.33 -0.49 -1.50
CA GLY A 119 2.59 0.58 -2.15
C GLY A 119 3.28 1.12 -3.38
N LEU A 120 2.48 1.80 -4.20
CA LEU A 120 2.94 2.53 -5.36
C LEU A 120 2.15 3.82 -5.54
N THR A 121 2.77 4.79 -6.20
CA THR A 121 2.09 6.02 -6.62
C THR A 121 1.92 6.01 -8.13
N LEU A 122 0.67 6.16 -8.57
CA LEU A 122 0.27 6.35 -9.95
C LEU A 122 0.21 7.86 -10.26
N LEU A 123 0.55 8.20 -11.50
CA LEU A 123 0.41 9.55 -12.02
C LEU A 123 -0.80 9.56 -12.94
N LEU A 124 -1.92 10.07 -12.45
CA LEU A 124 -3.17 10.19 -13.18
C LEU A 124 -3.38 11.65 -13.61
N LYS A 125 -4.33 11.87 -14.52
CA LYS A 125 -4.82 13.22 -14.83
C LYS A 125 -5.71 13.72 -13.69
N SER A 126 -5.79 15.04 -13.51
CA SER A 126 -6.60 15.67 -12.46
C SER A 126 -8.10 15.37 -12.57
N GLU A 127 -8.61 15.10 -13.77
CA GLU A 127 -10.00 14.63 -14.00
C GLU A 127 -10.33 13.32 -13.26
N MET A 128 -9.31 12.53 -12.88
CA MET A 128 -9.48 11.26 -12.15
C MET A 128 -9.37 11.42 -10.62
N ARG A 129 -9.43 12.65 -10.09
CA ARG A 129 -9.20 12.92 -8.65
C ARG A 129 -10.25 12.26 -7.75
N GLU A 130 -11.48 12.12 -8.24
CA GLU A 130 -12.61 11.50 -7.55
C GLU A 130 -12.65 9.96 -7.71
N ILE A 131 -11.62 9.35 -8.31
CA ILE A 131 -11.62 7.89 -8.57
C ILE A 131 -11.73 7.03 -7.30
N ASN A 132 -11.41 7.59 -6.13
CA ASN A 132 -11.61 6.91 -4.85
C ASN A 132 -13.10 6.65 -4.56
N ASP A 133 -14.00 7.51 -5.03
CA ASP A 133 -15.44 7.35 -4.85
C ASP A 133 -16.00 6.21 -5.71
N CYS A 134 -15.34 5.94 -6.85
CA CYS A 134 -15.65 4.79 -7.69
C CYS A 134 -15.25 3.44 -7.07
N LEU A 135 -14.37 3.42 -6.07
CA LEU A 135 -13.94 2.21 -5.36
C LEU A 135 -14.91 1.92 -4.21
N VAL A 136 -15.96 1.14 -4.50
CA VAL A 136 -17.13 1.04 -3.61
C VAL A 136 -17.10 -0.16 -2.65
N LYS A 137 -16.47 -1.27 -3.04
CA LYS A 137 -16.47 -2.48 -2.18
C LYS A 137 -15.27 -3.38 -2.46
N TYR A 138 -14.72 -3.95 -1.39
CA TYR A 138 -13.69 -4.98 -1.49
C TYR A 138 -13.96 -6.10 -0.50
N ARG A 139 -14.47 -7.24 -1.00
CA ARG A 139 -14.83 -8.41 -0.18
C ARG A 139 -15.71 -7.98 1.01
N ASN A 140 -15.35 -8.39 2.22
CA ASN A 140 -15.99 -8.04 3.49
C ASN A 140 -15.23 -6.95 4.28
N ALA A 141 -14.41 -6.13 3.62
CA ALA A 141 -13.73 -5.04 4.28
C ALA A 141 -14.73 -3.99 4.78
N GLU A 142 -14.41 -3.37 5.92
CA GLU A 142 -15.03 -2.10 6.30
C GLU A 142 -14.46 -0.99 5.42
N ARG A 143 -15.32 -0.27 4.70
CA ARG A 143 -14.95 0.88 3.87
C ARG A 143 -15.10 2.15 4.71
N GLU A 144 -14.06 2.97 4.74
CA GLU A 144 -14.07 4.25 5.46
C GLU A 144 -13.37 5.33 4.63
N VAL A 145 -13.96 6.51 4.57
CA VAL A 145 -13.34 7.71 4.01
C VAL A 145 -12.92 8.62 5.16
N PHE A 146 -11.68 9.07 5.14
CA PHE A 146 -11.08 9.95 6.14
C PHE A 146 -10.64 11.25 5.49
N GLU A 147 -11.02 12.38 6.10
CA GLU A 147 -10.70 13.74 5.61
C GLU A 147 -11.01 13.91 4.12
N GLU A 148 -12.09 13.27 3.62
CA GLU A 148 -12.59 13.29 2.22
C GLU A 148 -11.60 12.84 1.12
N THR A 149 -10.34 12.58 1.47
CA THR A 149 -9.24 12.42 0.51
C THR A 149 -8.56 11.06 0.63
N THR A 150 -8.79 10.35 1.73
CA THR A 150 -8.18 9.04 2.01
C THR A 150 -9.25 7.97 2.16
N LEU A 151 -9.21 6.97 1.30
CA LEU A 151 -10.07 5.81 1.35
C LEU A 151 -9.34 4.62 1.99
N TYR A 152 -10.01 3.97 2.94
CA TYR A 152 -9.58 2.74 3.58
C TYR A 152 -10.53 1.59 3.26
N PHE A 153 -9.95 0.41 2.99
CA PHE A 153 -10.63 -0.87 3.17
C PHE A 153 -9.96 -1.63 4.30
N LYS A 154 -10.62 -1.71 5.46
CA LYS A 154 -10.06 -2.26 6.70
C LYS A 154 -10.44 -3.73 6.89
N PHE A 155 -9.42 -4.53 7.23
CA PHE A 155 -9.56 -5.88 7.76
C PHE A 155 -8.84 -5.96 9.12
N VAL A 156 -9.02 -7.10 9.80
CA VAL A 156 -8.32 -7.39 11.06
C VAL A 156 -6.80 -7.36 10.88
N ASN A 157 -6.28 -8.05 9.86
CA ASN A 157 -4.84 -8.25 9.69
C ASN A 157 -4.15 -7.24 8.75
N TYR A 158 -4.93 -6.52 7.93
CA TYR A 158 -4.39 -5.58 6.96
C TYR A 158 -5.41 -4.49 6.62
N LYS A 159 -4.95 -3.46 5.93
CA LYS A 159 -5.81 -2.47 5.30
C LYS A 159 -5.29 -2.13 3.90
N LEU A 160 -6.21 -1.83 3.00
CA LEU A 160 -5.90 -1.14 1.76
C LEU A 160 -6.10 0.36 1.98
N ILE A 161 -5.23 1.18 1.39
CA ILE A 161 -5.26 2.63 1.53
C ILE A 161 -5.11 3.26 0.15
N PHE A 162 -5.99 4.20 -0.15
CA PHE A 162 -5.93 5.05 -1.34
C PHE A 162 -5.95 6.52 -0.90
N TYR A 163 -5.02 7.33 -1.41
CA TYR A 163 -4.98 8.77 -1.07
C TYR A 163 -4.23 9.60 -2.10
N ASP A 164 -4.42 10.91 -2.07
CA ASP A 164 -3.60 11.83 -2.86
C ASP A 164 -2.20 12.01 -2.22
N LYS A 165 -1.18 11.47 -2.88
CA LYS A 165 0.20 11.58 -2.42
C LYS A 165 0.73 13.01 -2.49
N PHE A 166 0.24 13.82 -3.43
CA PHE A 166 0.66 15.21 -3.56
C PHE A 166 0.25 15.99 -2.31
N LEU A 167 -1.03 15.87 -1.92
CA LEU A 167 -1.54 16.49 -0.70
C LEU A 167 -0.83 15.98 0.55
N GLU A 168 -0.56 14.67 0.67
CA GLU A 168 0.19 14.12 1.81
C GLU A 168 1.62 14.67 1.92
N MET A 169 2.30 14.87 0.79
CA MET A 169 3.67 15.35 0.78
C MET A 169 3.76 16.85 1.09
N ASN A 170 2.74 17.62 0.71
CA ASN A 170 2.68 19.08 0.82
C ASN A 170 1.71 19.54 1.91
N LYS A 171 1.47 18.71 2.94
CA LYS A 171 0.69 19.12 4.11
C LYS A 171 1.40 20.30 4.79
N ASN A 172 0.63 21.36 5.06
CA ASN A 172 1.07 22.55 5.79
C ASN A 172 2.17 23.38 5.10
N THR A 173 2.19 23.39 3.76
CA THR A 173 3.11 24.23 2.97
C THR A 173 2.31 25.16 2.05
N ILE A 174 2.73 26.41 1.94
CA ILE A 174 2.27 27.30 0.87
C ILE A 174 2.81 26.72 -0.44
N TRP A 175 1.92 26.48 -1.41
CA TRP A 175 2.32 25.91 -2.70
C TRP A 175 2.94 27.00 -3.57
N SER A 176 4.02 26.67 -4.23
CA SER A 176 4.56 27.46 -5.34
C SER A 176 3.64 27.38 -6.57
N ASP A 177 3.76 28.32 -7.50
CA ASP A 177 3.02 28.30 -8.78
C ASP A 177 3.26 26.99 -9.55
N ILE A 178 4.46 26.43 -9.45
CA ILE A 178 4.80 25.14 -10.07
C ILE A 178 4.00 24.01 -9.42
N GLU A 179 3.90 23.99 -8.10
CA GLU A 179 3.14 23.00 -7.35
C GLU A 179 1.64 23.11 -7.63
N GLU A 180 1.09 24.32 -7.67
CA GLU A 180 -0.29 24.55 -8.10
C GLU A 180 -0.55 24.03 -9.51
N ASN A 181 0.33 24.35 -10.46
CA ASN A 181 0.19 23.90 -11.84
C ASN A 181 0.27 22.38 -11.96
N VAL A 182 1.13 21.73 -11.17
CA VAL A 182 1.20 20.27 -11.10
C VAL A 182 -0.11 19.71 -10.54
N PHE A 183 -0.64 20.27 -9.45
CA PHE A 183 -1.88 19.82 -8.83
C PHE A 183 -3.10 19.99 -9.74
N LYS A 184 -3.18 21.10 -10.48
CA LYS A 184 -4.25 21.38 -11.45
C LYS A 184 -4.26 20.38 -12.61
N LYS A 185 -3.09 19.86 -13.01
CA LYS A 185 -2.95 18.96 -14.17
C LYS A 185 -2.96 17.47 -13.80
N PHE A 186 -2.49 17.14 -12.60
CA PHE A 186 -2.20 15.76 -12.23
C PHE A 186 -2.77 15.37 -10.88
N TYR A 187 -3.11 14.10 -10.76
CA TYR A 187 -3.54 13.45 -9.54
C TYR A 187 -2.57 12.33 -9.17
N PHE A 188 -2.02 12.36 -7.96
CA PHE A 188 -0.98 11.41 -7.53
C PHE A 188 -1.60 10.33 -6.64
N LEU A 189 -2.42 9.46 -7.23
CA LEU A 189 -3.05 8.36 -6.49
C LEU A 189 -2.00 7.41 -5.90
N ARG A 190 -1.90 7.35 -4.56
CA ARG A 190 -1.17 6.30 -3.87
C ARG A 190 -2.11 5.15 -3.58
N PHE A 191 -1.67 3.93 -3.86
CA PHE A 191 -2.27 2.70 -3.36
C PHE A 191 -1.30 1.99 -2.42
N GLU A 192 -1.76 1.53 -1.26
CA GLU A 192 -0.97 0.79 -0.28
C GLU A 192 -1.72 -0.42 0.27
N ILE A 193 -1.05 -1.59 0.29
CA ILE A 193 -1.42 -2.78 1.03
C ILE A 193 -0.61 -2.76 2.32
N ASN A 194 -1.25 -2.43 3.44
CA ASN A 194 -0.61 -2.35 4.75
C ASN A 194 -0.97 -3.57 5.60
N ALA A 195 -0.09 -4.56 5.64
CA ALA A 195 -0.21 -5.76 6.46
C ALA A 195 0.26 -5.46 7.90
N LYS A 196 -0.71 -5.35 8.82
CA LYS A 196 -0.46 -5.19 10.27
C LYS A 196 0.08 -6.46 10.90
N LYS A 197 -0.25 -7.62 10.33
CA LYS A 197 0.22 -8.95 10.74
C LYS A 197 0.43 -9.83 9.51
N VAL A 198 1.67 -9.95 9.04
CA VAL A 198 2.01 -10.73 7.82
C VAL A 198 1.54 -12.18 7.92
N SER A 199 1.57 -12.79 9.11
CA SER A 199 1.11 -14.18 9.29
C SER A 199 -0.38 -14.39 8.98
N GLY A 200 -1.17 -13.32 8.95
CA GLY A 200 -2.59 -13.33 8.57
C GLY A 200 -2.86 -13.00 7.11
N MET A 201 -1.81 -12.84 6.29
CA MET A 201 -1.93 -12.57 4.85
C MET A 201 -1.92 -13.86 4.04
N THR A 202 -2.65 -13.87 2.93
CA THR A 202 -2.65 -14.99 1.96
C THR A 202 -1.28 -15.25 1.35
N PHE A 203 -0.42 -14.23 1.30
CA PHE A 203 0.93 -14.31 0.74
C PHE A 203 2.03 -14.49 1.80
N LYS A 204 1.70 -14.82 3.05
CA LYS A 204 2.66 -14.87 4.18
C LYS A 204 3.93 -15.67 3.85
N ASN A 205 3.77 -16.86 3.26
CA ASN A 205 4.88 -17.80 3.04
C ASN A 205 5.92 -17.27 2.03
N LYS A 206 5.57 -16.24 1.26
CA LYS A 206 6.40 -15.61 0.23
C LYS A 206 7.10 -14.34 0.73
N PHE A 207 6.66 -13.77 1.86
CA PHE A 207 7.10 -12.45 2.31
C PHE A 207 7.29 -12.35 3.84
N ASP A 208 7.41 -13.47 4.55
CA ASP A 208 7.59 -13.53 6.01
C ASP A 208 9.04 -13.46 6.47
N THR A 209 10.01 -13.41 5.54
CA THR A 209 11.41 -13.02 5.79
C THR A 209 11.90 -12.04 4.73
N ILE A 210 12.94 -11.25 5.03
CA ILE A 210 13.55 -10.34 4.05
C ILE A 210 14.10 -11.12 2.84
N GLU A 211 14.73 -12.27 3.09
CA GLU A 211 15.22 -13.16 2.04
C GLU A 211 14.09 -13.65 1.11
N LYS A 212 12.95 -14.04 1.68
CA LYS A 212 11.81 -14.45 0.86
C LYS A 212 11.23 -13.27 0.08
N ILE A 213 11.19 -12.07 0.65
CA ILE A 213 10.81 -10.87 -0.11
C ILE A 213 11.76 -10.65 -1.30
N ARG A 214 13.08 -10.75 -1.07
CA ARG A 214 14.09 -10.68 -2.13
C ARG A 214 13.82 -11.72 -3.22
N ASN A 215 13.63 -12.98 -2.85
CA ASN A 215 13.48 -14.09 -3.78
C ASN A 215 12.15 -14.08 -4.53
N ASN A 216 11.11 -13.48 -3.94
CA ASN A 216 9.75 -13.37 -4.54
C ASN A 216 9.43 -11.93 -4.99
N TRP A 217 10.43 -11.07 -5.19
CA TRP A 217 10.19 -9.66 -5.54
C TRP A 217 9.37 -9.51 -6.81
N ASN A 218 9.63 -10.37 -7.81
CA ASN A 218 8.90 -10.44 -9.08
C ASN A 218 7.40 -10.73 -8.92
N MET A 219 6.96 -11.24 -7.77
CA MET A 219 5.55 -11.48 -7.48
C MET A 219 4.80 -10.25 -6.97
N LEU A 220 5.51 -9.22 -6.48
CA LEU A 220 4.86 -8.02 -5.94
C LEU A 220 3.92 -7.33 -6.94
N PRO A 221 4.27 -7.20 -8.25
CA PRO A 221 3.37 -6.61 -9.25
C PRO A 221 2.03 -7.34 -9.36
N SER A 222 2.04 -8.67 -9.50
CA SER A 222 0.82 -9.47 -9.63
C SER A 222 -0.01 -9.46 -8.36
N VAL A 223 0.63 -9.38 -7.18
CA VAL A 223 -0.07 -9.17 -5.91
C VAL A 223 -0.83 -7.84 -5.96
N ILE A 224 -0.17 -6.73 -6.30
CA ILE A 224 -0.81 -5.40 -6.36
C ILE A 224 -1.96 -5.38 -7.38
N GLU A 225 -1.72 -5.88 -8.59
CA GLU A 225 -2.72 -5.91 -9.65
C GLU A 225 -3.96 -6.70 -9.24
N LYS A 226 -3.78 -7.86 -8.57
CA LYS A 226 -4.88 -8.64 -8.03
C LYS A 226 -5.71 -7.84 -7.02
N TYR A 227 -5.07 -7.16 -6.06
CA TYR A 227 -5.82 -6.39 -5.06
C TYR A 227 -6.64 -5.25 -5.69
N ILE A 228 -6.11 -4.56 -6.71
CA ILE A 228 -6.83 -3.48 -7.39
C ILE A 228 -7.98 -4.05 -8.24
N ASN A 229 -7.75 -5.13 -9.00
CA ASN A 229 -8.77 -5.73 -9.86
C ASN A 229 -9.94 -6.35 -9.09
N ASP A 230 -9.68 -6.90 -7.90
CA ASP A 230 -10.69 -7.50 -7.03
C ASP A 230 -11.61 -6.43 -6.35
N ILE A 231 -11.31 -5.13 -6.47
CA ILE A 231 -12.18 -4.06 -5.96
C ILE A 231 -13.33 -3.83 -6.92
N VAL A 232 -14.55 -3.81 -6.36
CA VAL A 232 -15.76 -3.41 -7.09
C VAL A 232 -15.64 -1.93 -7.43
N PHE A 233 -15.62 -1.66 -8.74
CA PHE A 233 -15.56 -0.33 -9.31
C PHE A 233 -16.94 0.04 -9.88
N VAL A 234 -17.46 1.21 -9.53
CA VAL A 234 -18.68 1.78 -10.08
C VAL A 234 -18.36 3.22 -10.47
N ASP A 235 -18.55 3.57 -11.73
CA ASP A 235 -18.26 4.91 -12.21
C ASP A 235 -19.33 5.89 -11.72
N VAL A 236 -19.01 6.65 -10.66
CA VAL A 236 -19.88 7.67 -10.08
C VAL A 236 -19.51 9.09 -10.51
N ILE A 237 -18.53 9.23 -11.41
CA ILE A 237 -17.99 10.51 -11.87
C ILE A 237 -18.65 10.91 -13.20
N SER A 238 -18.84 9.93 -14.09
CA SER A 238 -19.47 10.16 -15.39
C SER A 238 -20.90 10.70 -15.27
N GLU A 239 -21.29 11.54 -16.21
CA GLU A 239 -22.62 12.14 -16.28
C GLU A 239 -23.72 11.08 -16.50
N ASP A 240 -24.96 11.44 -16.18
CA ASP A 240 -26.12 10.61 -16.50
C ASP A 240 -26.34 10.59 -18.02
N LYS A 241 -26.72 9.43 -18.57
CA LYS A 241 -27.22 9.37 -19.95
C LYS A 241 -28.57 10.06 -20.04
N LYS A 242 -28.88 10.60 -21.23
CA LYS A 242 -30.27 10.88 -21.60
C LYS A 242 -31.01 9.56 -21.71
N ILE A 243 -32.15 9.45 -21.05
CA ILE A 243 -32.90 8.20 -20.96
C ILE A 243 -34.15 8.33 -21.82
N GLU A 244 -34.35 7.33 -22.67
CA GLU A 244 -35.58 7.10 -23.42
C GLU A 244 -36.28 5.91 -22.76
N ILE A 245 -37.52 6.12 -22.29
CA ILE A 245 -38.33 5.09 -21.66
C ILE A 245 -39.27 4.55 -22.72
N ASN A 246 -38.94 3.39 -23.28
CA ASN A 246 -39.74 2.79 -24.35
C ASN A 246 -40.73 1.74 -23.82
N ASP A 247 -40.39 1.10 -22.69
CA ASP A 247 -41.23 0.09 -22.06
C ASP A 247 -41.22 0.16 -20.52
N TYR A 248 -41.99 -0.75 -19.91
CA TYR A 248 -42.07 -0.87 -18.45
C TYR A 248 -40.74 -1.27 -17.80
N SER A 249 -39.92 -2.09 -18.48
CA SER A 249 -38.62 -2.53 -17.98
C SER A 249 -37.65 -1.34 -17.91
N ASP A 250 -37.63 -0.49 -18.94
CA ASP A 250 -36.87 0.76 -18.96
C ASP A 250 -37.29 1.68 -17.82
N PHE A 251 -38.59 1.83 -17.58
CA PHE A 251 -39.12 2.64 -16.48
C PHE A 251 -38.65 2.12 -15.10
N VAL A 252 -38.73 0.81 -14.86
CA VAL A 252 -38.28 0.18 -13.60
C VAL A 252 -36.76 0.32 -13.41
N ASN A 253 -35.98 0.12 -14.48
CA ASN A 253 -34.53 0.32 -14.45
C ASN A 253 -34.18 1.77 -14.12
N TYR A 254 -34.89 2.74 -14.70
CA TYR A 254 -34.67 4.15 -14.42
C TYR A 254 -35.02 4.53 -12.99
N LEU A 255 -36.17 4.07 -12.47
CA LEU A 255 -36.52 4.28 -11.06
C LEU A 255 -35.48 3.69 -10.11
N THR A 256 -34.94 2.52 -10.44
CA THR A 256 -33.88 1.87 -9.67
C THR A 256 -32.59 2.70 -9.71
N PHE A 257 -32.20 3.21 -10.88
CA PHE A 257 -31.06 4.11 -11.03
C PHE A 257 -31.23 5.39 -10.19
N LEU A 258 -32.38 6.06 -10.28
CA LEU A 258 -32.68 7.24 -9.47
C LEU A 258 -32.64 6.95 -7.97
N GLY A 259 -33.14 5.77 -7.56
CA GLY A 259 -33.03 5.29 -6.18
C GLY A 259 -31.57 5.18 -5.75
N ILE A 260 -30.74 4.48 -6.53
CA ILE A 260 -29.31 4.31 -6.23
C ILE A 260 -28.61 5.67 -6.12
N LYS A 261 -28.88 6.59 -7.06
CA LYS A 261 -28.29 7.93 -7.07
C LYS A 261 -28.71 8.74 -5.85
N LYS A 262 -29.98 8.70 -5.48
CA LYS A 262 -30.51 9.43 -4.32
C LYS A 262 -29.92 8.97 -2.99
N TYR A 263 -29.75 7.66 -2.81
CA TYR A 263 -29.21 7.11 -1.56
C TYR A 263 -27.68 7.05 -1.54
N GLY A 264 -27.03 7.10 -2.70
CA GLY A 264 -25.60 6.81 -2.86
C GLY A 264 -25.35 5.35 -3.20
N VAL A 265 -24.38 5.09 -4.08
CA VAL A 265 -24.03 3.74 -4.53
C VAL A 265 -23.60 2.86 -3.36
N LEU A 266 -22.77 3.38 -2.44
CA LEU A 266 -22.26 2.62 -1.31
C LEU A 266 -23.39 2.19 -0.36
N GLU A 267 -24.23 3.14 0.03
CA GLU A 267 -25.39 2.93 0.89
C GLU A 267 -26.35 1.93 0.27
N SER A 268 -26.59 2.05 -1.04
CA SER A 268 -27.43 1.13 -1.81
C SER A 268 -26.85 -0.30 -1.81
N ILE A 269 -25.54 -0.46 -2.02
CA ILE A 269 -24.85 -1.76 -1.94
C ILE A 269 -24.93 -2.34 -0.52
N ASN A 270 -24.80 -1.51 0.51
CA ASN A 270 -24.88 -1.93 1.90
C ASN A 270 -26.30 -2.37 2.29
N LEU A 271 -27.33 -1.64 1.85
CA LEU A 271 -28.73 -1.99 2.04
C LEU A 271 -29.06 -3.31 1.32
N PHE A 272 -28.67 -3.44 0.06
CA PHE A 272 -28.77 -4.69 -0.70
C PHE A 272 -28.11 -5.86 0.07
N GLY A 273 -26.93 -5.60 0.64
CA GLY A 273 -26.18 -6.57 1.42
C GLY A 273 -26.84 -7.00 2.73
N LYS A 274 -27.57 -6.12 3.42
CA LYS A 274 -28.21 -6.43 4.72
C LYS A 274 -29.58 -7.06 4.56
N SER A 275 -30.38 -6.56 3.61
CA SER A 275 -31.81 -6.85 3.54
C SER A 275 -32.14 -8.14 2.78
N LEU A 276 -31.18 -8.73 2.07
CA LEU A 276 -31.43 -9.82 1.14
C LEU A 276 -30.64 -11.09 1.53
N ASN A 277 -31.37 -12.10 2.01
CA ASN A 277 -30.87 -13.47 2.18
C ASN A 277 -31.19 -14.29 0.93
N ILE A 278 -30.51 -13.99 -0.17
CA ILE A 278 -30.78 -14.55 -1.50
C ILE A 278 -29.64 -15.49 -1.94
N ASN A 279 -30.00 -16.64 -2.51
CA ASN A 279 -29.09 -17.49 -3.27
C ASN A 279 -28.45 -16.70 -4.43
N ASN A 280 -27.16 -16.88 -4.71
CA ASN A 280 -26.44 -16.12 -5.76
C ASN A 280 -26.32 -14.60 -5.51
N LYS A 281 -26.23 -14.19 -4.25
CA LYS A 281 -26.09 -12.78 -3.83
C LYS A 281 -25.07 -11.96 -4.63
N SER A 282 -23.91 -12.52 -4.97
CA SER A 282 -22.89 -11.82 -5.77
C SER A 282 -23.37 -11.51 -7.19
N LYS A 283 -24.05 -12.46 -7.85
CA LYS A 283 -24.63 -12.27 -9.19
C LYS A 283 -25.71 -11.20 -9.15
N LYS A 284 -26.60 -11.24 -8.15
CA LYS A 284 -27.67 -10.27 -7.98
C LYS A 284 -27.16 -8.87 -7.63
N LEU A 285 -26.09 -8.77 -6.85
CA LEU A 285 -25.41 -7.50 -6.59
C LEU A 285 -24.82 -6.92 -7.88
N GLU A 286 -24.23 -7.77 -8.73
CA GLU A 286 -23.69 -7.33 -10.01
C GLU A 286 -24.79 -6.85 -10.97
N GLU A 287 -25.92 -7.56 -11.04
CA GLU A 287 -27.12 -7.11 -11.77
C GLU A 287 -27.60 -5.74 -11.28
N PHE A 288 -27.70 -5.54 -9.96
CA PHE A 288 -28.11 -4.28 -9.34
C PHE A 288 -27.13 -3.12 -9.64
N ILE A 289 -25.83 -3.38 -9.58
CA ILE A 289 -24.81 -2.39 -9.94
C ILE A 289 -24.83 -2.10 -11.44
N ASN A 290 -25.11 -3.10 -12.28
CA ASN A 290 -25.20 -2.90 -13.72
C ASN A 290 -26.35 -1.98 -14.11
N THR A 291 -27.48 -1.99 -13.40
CA THR A 291 -28.54 -0.99 -13.59
C THR A 291 -28.00 0.44 -13.44
N TYR A 292 -27.10 0.68 -12.49
CA TYR A 292 -26.47 2.00 -12.37
C TYR A 292 -25.53 2.27 -13.56
N ARG A 293 -24.64 1.33 -13.89
CA ARG A 293 -23.65 1.49 -14.97
C ARG A 293 -24.25 1.73 -16.35
N THR A 294 -25.42 1.13 -16.64
CA THR A 294 -26.07 1.33 -17.94
C THR A 294 -26.61 2.75 -18.11
N ASN A 295 -26.89 3.46 -17.02
CA ASN A 295 -27.50 4.79 -17.00
C ASN A 295 -26.50 5.95 -16.87
N VAL A 296 -25.20 5.67 -16.73
CA VAL A 296 -24.13 6.68 -16.79
C VAL A 296 -23.41 6.64 -18.15
N THR A 297 -22.89 7.78 -18.59
CA THR A 297 -22.12 7.90 -19.83
C THR A 297 -20.84 7.06 -19.75
N ASN A 298 -20.32 6.70 -20.92
CA ASN A 298 -19.09 5.90 -21.05
C ASN A 298 -18.01 6.63 -21.86
N GLU A 299 -18.09 7.96 -21.93
CA GLU A 299 -17.14 8.80 -22.68
C GLU A 299 -15.71 8.65 -22.15
N PHE A 300 -15.57 8.43 -20.84
CA PHE A 300 -14.29 8.23 -20.18
C PHE A 300 -14.28 6.96 -19.32
N ASP A 301 -13.56 5.93 -19.77
CA ASP A 301 -13.37 4.71 -18.99
C ASP A 301 -12.30 4.91 -17.89
N PHE A 302 -12.73 5.44 -16.74
CA PHE A 302 -11.86 5.66 -15.57
C PHE A 302 -11.15 4.39 -15.11
N LYS A 303 -11.83 3.24 -15.15
CA LYS A 303 -11.26 1.96 -14.71
C LYS A 303 -10.15 1.50 -15.65
N ALA A 304 -10.38 1.51 -16.95
CA ALA A 304 -9.36 1.14 -17.93
C ALA A 304 -8.15 2.08 -17.85
N LYS A 305 -8.36 3.39 -17.72
CA LYS A 305 -7.26 4.36 -17.56
C LYS A 305 -6.43 4.09 -16.30
N LEU A 306 -7.08 3.80 -15.17
CA LEU A 306 -6.41 3.42 -13.92
C LEU A 306 -5.54 2.17 -14.12
N LEU A 307 -6.09 1.13 -14.75
CA LEU A 307 -5.40 -0.13 -14.98
C LEU A 307 -4.23 0.01 -15.97
N VAL A 308 -4.36 0.86 -16.99
CA VAL A 308 -3.27 1.18 -17.92
C VAL A 308 -2.11 1.85 -17.20
N GLU A 309 -2.38 2.88 -16.37
CA GLU A 309 -1.32 3.56 -15.62
C GLU A 309 -0.70 2.65 -14.54
N LEU A 310 -1.51 1.76 -13.94
CA LEU A 310 -1.02 0.72 -13.04
C LEU A 310 0.00 -0.19 -13.75
N ARG A 311 -0.37 -0.76 -14.91
CA ARG A 311 0.51 -1.64 -15.68
C ARG A 311 1.81 -0.94 -16.08
N LYS A 312 1.72 0.27 -16.65
CA LYS A 312 2.90 1.10 -16.97
C LYS A 312 3.82 1.30 -15.76
N LYS A 313 3.26 1.56 -14.57
CA LYS A 313 4.04 1.74 -13.33
C LYS A 313 4.71 0.43 -12.91
N LEU A 314 3.99 -0.68 -12.92
CA LEU A 314 4.50 -2.00 -12.55
C LEU A 314 5.61 -2.45 -13.50
N ASP A 315 5.43 -2.28 -14.81
CA ASP A 315 6.44 -2.59 -15.83
C ASP A 315 7.71 -1.78 -15.63
N ARG A 316 7.61 -0.49 -15.30
CA ARG A 316 8.79 0.34 -15.00
C ARG A 316 9.54 -0.13 -13.76
N LEU A 317 8.82 -0.56 -12.72
CA LEU A 317 9.43 -1.06 -11.49
C LEU A 317 10.01 -2.46 -11.66
N TYR A 318 9.51 -3.23 -12.63
CA TYR A 318 9.99 -4.57 -12.95
C TYR A 318 11.11 -4.56 -14.01
N ASN A 319 10.90 -3.96 -15.18
CA ASN A 319 11.83 -4.01 -16.32
C ASN A 319 13.13 -3.20 -16.12
N LYS A 320 13.12 -2.13 -15.31
CA LYS A 320 14.37 -1.49 -14.87
C LYS A 320 15.26 -2.44 -14.05
N SER A 321 14.69 -3.49 -13.46
CA SER A 321 15.41 -4.53 -12.73
C SER A 321 16.04 -5.56 -13.68
N ASN A 322 15.30 -5.99 -14.71
CA ASN A 322 15.75 -7.06 -15.61
C ASN A 322 16.82 -6.61 -16.61
N ASN A 323 16.74 -5.41 -17.18
CA ASN A 323 17.74 -4.92 -18.16
C ASN A 323 19.16 -4.78 -17.59
N ILE A 324 19.33 -4.83 -16.27
CA ILE A 324 20.64 -4.80 -15.61
C ILE A 324 21.10 -6.20 -15.18
N ILE A 325 20.18 -7.11 -14.83
CA ILE A 325 20.52 -8.50 -14.49
C ILE A 325 21.11 -9.22 -15.71
N THR A 326 20.55 -9.02 -16.90
CA THR A 326 21.11 -9.59 -18.14
C THR A 326 22.49 -9.01 -18.45
N LYS A 327 22.73 -7.72 -18.21
CA LYS A 327 24.06 -7.10 -18.40
C LYS A 327 25.09 -7.55 -17.35
N LYS A 328 24.68 -7.85 -16.12
CA LYS A 328 25.60 -8.36 -15.09
C LYS A 328 25.97 -9.83 -15.35
N LEU A 329 25.02 -10.67 -15.75
CA LEU A 329 25.31 -12.08 -16.10
C LEU A 329 26.21 -12.21 -17.34
N ILE A 330 26.11 -11.29 -18.30
CA ILE A 330 27.01 -11.25 -19.48
C ILE A 330 28.41 -10.72 -19.13
N ASN A 331 28.58 -9.95 -18.06
CA ASN A 331 29.89 -9.45 -17.61
C ASN A 331 30.52 -10.28 -16.48
N THR A 332 29.89 -11.40 -16.10
CA THR A 332 30.42 -12.34 -15.08
C THR A 332 30.54 -13.77 -15.62
N LEU A 333 30.32 -13.95 -16.92
CA LEU A 333 30.74 -15.08 -17.75
C LEU A 333 31.81 -14.54 -18.71
#